data_AF-A0A2W4XGV5-F1
#
_entry.id   AF-A0A2W4XGV5-F1
#
_cell.length_a   1.000
_cell.length_b   1.000
_cell.length_c   1.000
_cell.angle_alpha   90.00
_cell.angle_beta   90.00
_cell.angle_gamma   90.00
#
_symmetry.space_group_name_H-M   'P 1'
#
loop_
_entity.id
_entity.type
_entity.pdbx_description
1 polymer ?
#
loop_
_entity_poly.entity_id
_entity_poly.type
_entity_poly.pdbx_seq_one_letter_code
_entity_poly.pdbx_strand_id
1 'polypeptide(L)' 'MAFIVNSSPGAGLRFEPSATLPTAKAALDWAGGLSTRGMRLIRIRDTDTGQVFDEKALRTEMARLKSAS' A
#
# COMPACT_ATOMS: atom_id res chain seq x y z
N MET A 1 -4.82 12.17 -5.71
CA MET A 1 -3.97 11.01 -5.38
C MET A 1 -4.79 9.83 -4.92
N ALA A 2 -5.10 8.94 -5.85
CA ALA A 2 -5.54 7.59 -5.50
C ALA A 2 -4.33 6.64 -5.45
N PHE A 3 -4.48 5.53 -4.75
CA PHE A 3 -3.43 4.53 -4.55
C PHE A 3 -3.97 3.14 -4.86
N ILE A 4 -3.27 2.40 -5.71
CA ILE A 4 -3.58 1.01 -6.01
C ILE A 4 -2.72 0.12 -5.11
N VAL A 5 -3.35 -0.70 -4.27
CA VAL A 5 -2.67 -1.68 -3.43
C VAL A 5 -2.80 -3.06 -4.06
N ASN A 6 -1.66 -3.68 -4.33
CA ASN A 6 -1.54 -5.05 -4.82
C ASN A 6 -0.79 -5.91 -3.81
N SER A 7 -1.05 -7.20 -3.80
CA SER A 7 -0.33 -8.16 -2.95
C SER A 7 -0.22 -9.52 -3.63
N SER A 8 0.64 -10.37 -3.08
CA SER A 8 0.74 -11.79 -3.44
C SER A 8 0.40 -12.64 -2.22
N PRO A 9 -0.26 -13.80 -2.39
CA PRO A 9 -0.55 -14.68 -1.27
C PRO A 9 0.72 -15.26 -0.67
N GLY A 10 0.73 -15.46 0.65
CA GLY A 10 1.67 -16.37 1.29
C GLY A 10 1.46 -17.82 0.85
N ALA A 11 2.40 -18.70 1.18
CA ALA A 11 2.31 -20.11 0.83
C ALA A 11 1.00 -20.73 1.35
N GLY A 12 0.25 -21.39 0.46
CA GLY A 12 -1.03 -22.03 0.78
C GLY A 12 -2.24 -21.08 0.90
N LEU A 13 -2.07 -19.77 0.66
CA LEU A 13 -3.17 -18.80 0.68
C LEU A 13 -3.68 -18.47 -0.73
N ARG A 14 -4.91 -17.94 -0.80
CA ARG A 14 -5.52 -17.47 -2.05
C ARG A 14 -5.19 -16.00 -2.29
N PHE A 15 -5.17 -15.61 -3.57
CA PHE A 15 -5.06 -14.21 -3.96
C PHE A 15 -6.21 -13.37 -3.42
N GLU A 16 -5.88 -12.20 -2.88
CA GLU A 16 -6.84 -11.13 -2.62
C GLU A 16 -6.83 -10.11 -3.78
N PRO A 17 -7.99 -9.55 -4.14
CA PRO A 17 -8.09 -8.58 -5.23
C PRO A 17 -7.35 -7.28 -4.90
N SER A 18 -6.86 -6.61 -5.94
CA SER A 18 -6.34 -5.26 -5.86
C SER A 18 -7.39 -4.29 -5.31
N ALA A 19 -6.96 -3.31 -4.51
CA ALA A 19 -7.83 -2.23 -4.03
C ALA A 19 -7.33 -0.88 -4.52
N THR A 20 -8.24 -0.02 -4.99
CA THR A 20 -7.93 1.39 -5.29
C THR A 20 -8.51 2.25 -4.17
N LEU A 21 -7.67 3.06 -3.54
CA LEU A 21 -7.99 3.78 -2.31
C LEU A 21 -7.70 5.28 -2.48
N PRO A 22 -8.55 6.16 -1.95
CA PRO A 22 -8.49 7.60 -2.27
C PRO A 22 -7.40 8.36 -1.51
N THR A 23 -6.71 7.74 -0.54
CA THR A 23 -5.68 8.40 0.26
C THR A 23 -4.53 7.46 0.60
N ALA A 24 -3.34 8.01 0.84
CA ALA A 24 -2.17 7.25 1.26
C ALA A 24 -2.39 6.55 2.61
N LYS A 25 -3.10 7.20 3.54
CA LYS A 25 -3.47 6.60 4.83
C LYS A 25 -4.36 5.37 4.64
N ALA A 26 -5.42 5.48 3.83
CA ALA A 26 -6.30 4.35 3.56
C ALA A 26 -5.54 3.18 2.90
N ALA A 27 -4.60 3.49 2.00
CA ALA A 27 -3.72 2.50 1.38
C ALA A 27 -2.83 1.77 2.38
N LEU A 28 -2.25 2.49 3.36
CA LEU A 28 -1.47 1.90 4.45
C LEU A 28 -2.31 1.02 5.37
N ASP A 29 -3.51 1.47 5.75
CA ASP A 29 -4.41 0.69 6.60
C ASP A 29 -4.82 -0.63 5.90
N TRP A 30 -5.12 -0.55 4.60
CA TRP A 30 -5.43 -1.73 3.79
C TRP A 30 -4.24 -2.68 3.64
N ALA A 31 -3.05 -2.14 3.37
CA ALA A 31 -1.80 -2.91 3.31
C ALA A 31 -1.52 -3.65 4.63
N GLY A 32 -1.71 -2.98 5.78
CA GLY A 32 -1.59 -3.61 7.08
C GLY A 32 -2.55 -4.79 7.24
N GLY A 33 -3.81 -4.63 6.84
CA GLY A 33 -4.80 -5.70 6.85
C GLY A 33 -4.43 -6.90 5.96
N LEU A 34 -3.88 -6.66 4.76
CA LEU A 34 -3.38 -7.72 3.88
C LEU A 34 -2.22 -8.49 4.54
N SER A 35 -1.31 -7.77 5.18
CA SER A 35 -0.15 -8.36 5.88
C SER A 35 -0.58 -9.28 7.02
N THR A 36 -1.55 -8.85 7.85
CA THR A 36 -2.09 -9.67 8.95
C THR A 36 -2.83 -10.90 8.46
N ARG A 37 -3.43 -10.85 7.26
CA ARG A 37 -4.05 -12.02 6.59
C ARG A 37 -3.05 -12.94 5.88
N GLY A 38 -1.75 -12.66 6.00
CA GLY A 38 -0.69 -13.51 5.46
C GLY A 38 -0.30 -13.20 4.01
N MET A 39 -0.82 -12.11 3.44
CA MET A 39 -0.33 -11.63 2.15
C MET A 39 1.11 -11.10 2.28
N ARG A 40 1.83 -11.12 1.16
CA ARG A 40 3.24 -10.78 1.01
C ARG A 40 3.44 -9.90 -0.23
N LEU A 41 4.64 -9.37 -0.40
CA LEU A 41 5.01 -8.53 -1.56
C LEU A 41 3.99 -7.42 -1.82
N ILE A 42 3.51 -6.79 -0.75
CA ILE A 42 2.50 -5.73 -0.84
C ILE A 42 3.14 -4.51 -1.49
N ARG A 43 2.53 -4.05 -2.58
CA ARG A 43 2.97 -2.89 -3.37
C ARG A 43 1.85 -1.87 -3.44
N ILE A 44 2.17 -0.64 -3.11
CA ILE A 44 1.25 0.50 -3.11
C ILE A 44 1.71 1.46 -4.20
N ARG A 45 0.93 1.59 -5.27
CA ARG A 45 1.24 2.47 -6.39
C ARG A 45 0.42 3.75 -6.28
N ASP A 46 1.08 4.89 -6.32
CA ASP A 46 0.44 6.19 -6.53
C ASP A 46 -0.01 6.31 -8.00
N THR A 47 -1.29 6.62 -8.21
CA THR A 47 -1.86 6.74 -9.57
C THR A 47 -1.40 7.99 -10.29
N ASP A 48 -1.02 9.04 -9.57
CA ASP A 48 -0.75 10.35 -10.14
C ASP A 48 0.72 10.41 -10.57
N THR A 49 1.63 9.93 -9.73
CA THR A 49 3.09 9.94 -10.00
C THR A 49 3.61 8.64 -10.61
N GLY A 50 2.84 7.54 -10.50
CA GLY A 50 3.28 6.21 -10.89
C GLY A 50 4.30 5.58 -9.93
N GLN A 51 4.71 6.26 -8.87
CA GLN A 51 5.65 5.74 -7.89
C GLN A 51 5.08 4.52 -7.15
N VAL A 52 5.94 3.57 -6.84
CA VAL A 52 5.57 2.33 -6.15
C VAL A 52 6.32 2.26 -4.83
N PHE A 53 5.57 2.04 -3.76
CA PHE A 53 6.05 1.96 -2.40
C PHE A 53 5.76 0.59 -1.80
N ASP A 54 6.61 0.17 -0.88
CA ASP A 54 6.18 -0.74 0.18
C ASP A 54 5.56 0.07 1.34
N GLU A 55 5.08 -0.62 2.38
CA GLU A 55 4.44 0.04 3.52
C GLU A 55 5.39 1.02 4.24
N LYS A 56 6.66 0.64 4.41
CA LYS A 56 7.65 1.45 5.14
C LYS A 56 7.99 2.71 4.33
N ALA A 57 8.26 2.56 3.05
CA ALA A 57 8.58 3.66 2.14
C ALA A 57 7.44 4.67 2.07
N LEU A 58 6.18 4.21 1.98
CA LEU A 58 5.03 5.12 1.95
C LEU A 58 4.85 5.86 3.28
N ARG A 59 5.08 5.20 4.43
CA ARG A 59 5.07 5.88 5.74
C ARG A 59 6.14 6.96 5.84
N THR A 60 7.36 6.68 5.36
CA THR A 60 8.45 7.66 5.32
C THR A 60 8.10 8.84 4.42
N GLU A 61 7.54 8.59 3.25
CA GLU A 61 7.15 9.66 2.32
C GLU A 61 6.03 10.53 2.89
N MET A 62 5.02 9.93 3.54
CA MET A 62 3.98 10.70 4.23
C MET A 62 4.54 11.59 5.34
N ALA A 63 5.52 11.09 6.11
CA ALA A 63 6.19 11.89 7.14
C ALA A 63 6.96 13.07 6.52
N ARG A 64 7.67 12.84 5.40
CA ARG A 64 8.39 13.87 4.65
C ARG A 64 7.46 14.97 4.16
N LEU A 65 6.34 14.61 3.55
CA LEU A 65 5.34 15.57 3.04
C LEU A 65 4.72 16.39 4.18
N LYS A 66 4.45 15.76 5.32
CA LYS A 66 3.92 16.46 6.51
C LYS A 66 4.92 17.46 7.10
N SER A 67 6.22 17.17 7.07
CA SER A 67 7.26 18.10 7.54
C SER A 67 7.57 19.25 6.58
N ALA A 68 7.17 19.13 5.31
CA ALA A 68 7.36 20.16 4.30
C ALA A 68 6.20 21.16 4.22
N SER A 69 5.20 21.01 5.09
CA SER A 69 4.00 21.86 5.22
C SER A 69 4.07 22.67 6.50
#